data_AF-A0AAE1NIQ8-F1
#
_entry.id   AF-A0AAE1NIQ8-F1
#
_cell.length_a   1.000
_cell.length_b   1.000
_cell.length_c   1.000
_cell.angle_alpha   90.00
_cell.angle_beta   90.00
_cell.angle_gamma   90.00
#
_symmetry.space_group_name_H-M   'P 1'
#
loop_
_entity.id
_entity.type
_entity.pdbx_description
1 polymer ?
#
loop_
_entity_poly.entity_id
_entity_poly.type
_entity_poly.pdbx_seq_one_letter_code
_entity_poly.pdbx_strand_id
1 'polypeptide(L)'
;MYNSEKVYKSEGAEAAVVKYRTALQRMRPNLVSLAAQTRVVFKLLDHILRTDIPQHPNRPNRPHPLHDDTNFDLNNRVAREVLNGSGVVVWDSTLPLSHLYAKECLTRNLNTPPRYYWKCNDHNHVGFILSDQYANMIVNDYCNAYLDLGVEYCGQEHT
;
A
#
# COMPACT_ATOMS: atom_id res chain seq x y z
N MET A 1 -4.10 3.12 15.89
CA MET A 1 -5.11 3.87 15.11
C MET A 1 -5.91 4.74 16.07
N TYR A 2 -5.52 6.00 16.23
CA TYR A 2 -6.12 6.93 17.19
C TYR A 2 -7.39 7.55 16.58
N ASN A 3 -8.56 7.29 17.17
CA ASN A 3 -9.84 8.04 17.05
C ASN A 3 -10.46 8.31 15.66
N SER A 4 -9.82 7.95 14.55
CA SER A 4 -10.30 8.24 13.19
C SER A 4 -11.59 7.51 12.84
N GLU A 5 -11.78 6.28 13.30
CA GLU A 5 -13.02 5.52 13.12
C GLU A 5 -14.20 6.15 13.89
N LYS A 6 -13.97 6.60 15.12
CA LYS A 6 -15.01 7.24 15.93
C LYS A 6 -15.44 8.56 15.29
N VAL A 7 -14.48 9.39 14.90
CA VAL A 7 -14.72 10.67 14.20
C VAL A 7 -15.41 10.43 12.86
N TYR A 8 -15.02 9.43 12.09
CA TYR A 8 -15.71 9.11 10.85
C TYR A 8 -17.18 8.73 11.08
N LYS A 9 -17.44 7.89 12.08
CA LYS A 9 -18.80 7.45 12.42
C LYS A 9 -19.68 8.61 12.90
N SER A 10 -19.11 9.62 13.56
CA SER A 10 -19.86 10.78 14.08
C SER A 10 -19.91 11.99 13.15
N GLU A 11 -18.87 12.23 12.36
CA GLU A 11 -18.62 13.49 11.63
C GLU A 11 -18.28 13.28 10.14
N GLY A 12 -18.10 12.03 9.68
CA GLY A 12 -17.87 11.69 8.28
C GLY A 12 -16.40 11.65 7.82
N ALA A 13 -16.23 11.32 6.54
CA ALA A 13 -14.92 11.09 5.89
C ALA A 13 -13.98 12.29 5.97
N GLU A 14 -14.50 13.48 5.70
CA GLU A 14 -13.72 14.72 5.65
C GLU A 14 -13.11 15.05 7.01
N ALA A 15 -13.90 14.96 8.08
CA ALA A 15 -13.43 15.18 9.45
C ALA A 15 -12.34 14.18 9.85
N ALA A 16 -12.50 12.91 9.48
CA ALA A 16 -11.51 11.87 9.72
C ALA A 16 -10.18 12.15 8.96
N VAL A 17 -10.27 12.60 7.71
CA VAL A 17 -9.12 12.98 6.88
C VAL A 17 -8.38 14.20 7.48
N VAL A 18 -9.10 15.18 8.05
CA VAL A 18 -8.47 16.32 8.75
C VAL A 18 -7.64 15.84 9.96
N LYS A 19 -8.16 14.87 10.74
CA LYS A 19 -7.40 14.28 11.85
C LYS A 19 -6.16 13.54 11.37
N TYR A 20 -6.27 12.76 10.29
CA TYR A 20 -5.14 12.09 9.66
C TYR A 20 -4.07 13.08 9.19
N ARG A 21 -4.47 14.13 8.45
CA ARG A 21 -3.58 15.21 8.01
C ARG A 21 -2.84 15.84 9.20
N THR A 22 -3.58 16.19 10.25
CA THR A 22 -3.02 16.81 11.46
C THR A 22 -1.97 15.90 12.11
N ALA A 23 -2.28 14.61 12.24
CA ALA A 23 -1.35 13.65 12.83
C ALA A 23 -0.08 13.51 11.98
N LEU A 24 -0.22 13.41 10.65
CA LEU A 24 0.93 13.27 9.75
C LEU A 24 1.79 14.54 9.71
N GLN A 25 1.17 15.73 9.73
CA GLN A 25 1.88 17.01 9.83
C GLN A 25 2.70 17.11 11.11
N ARG A 26 2.18 16.60 12.25
CA ARG A 26 2.93 16.55 13.51
C ARG A 26 4.12 15.58 13.46
N MET A 27 4.00 14.49 12.71
CA MET A 27 5.10 13.54 12.52
C MET A 27 6.15 14.03 11.51
N ARG A 28 5.77 14.90 10.58
CA ARG A 28 6.65 15.35 9.47
C ARG A 28 8.03 15.82 9.94
N PRO A 29 8.21 16.67 10.96
CA PRO A 29 9.55 17.11 11.37
C PRO A 29 10.48 15.95 11.76
N ASN A 30 9.95 14.95 12.48
CA ASN A 30 10.71 13.77 12.88
C ASN A 30 11.05 12.91 11.65
N LEU A 31 10.11 12.73 10.74
CA LEU A 31 10.33 12.00 9.49
C LEU A 31 11.39 12.68 8.61
N VAL A 32 11.39 14.00 8.52
CA VAL A 32 12.41 14.78 7.80
C VAL A 32 13.79 14.58 8.44
N SER A 33 13.87 14.69 9.76
CA SER A 33 15.13 14.51 10.49
C SER A 33 15.70 13.09 10.32
N LEU A 34 14.83 12.07 10.32
CA LEU A 34 15.21 10.68 10.05
C LEU A 34 15.63 10.49 8.59
N ALA A 35 14.87 11.03 7.63
CA ALA A 35 15.16 10.91 6.20
C ALA A 35 16.49 11.58 5.80
N ALA A 36 16.94 12.58 6.56
CA ALA A 36 18.26 13.20 6.37
C ALA A 36 19.44 12.28 6.77
N GLN A 37 19.17 11.23 7.56
CA GLN A 37 20.21 10.34 8.11
C GLN A 37 20.12 8.92 7.54
N THR A 38 18.93 8.48 7.16
CA THR A 38 18.67 7.13 6.66
C THR A 38 17.51 7.13 5.68
N ARG A 39 17.40 6.07 4.88
CA ARG A 39 16.26 5.89 3.99
C ARG A 39 15.00 5.62 4.82
N VAL A 40 13.99 6.46 4.65
CA VAL A 40 12.66 6.30 5.27
C VAL A 40 11.64 6.06 4.18
N VAL A 41 10.94 4.93 4.24
CA VAL A 41 9.86 4.58 3.32
C VAL A 41 8.52 4.71 4.02
N PHE A 42 7.60 5.48 3.45
CA PHE A 42 6.23 5.60 3.90
C PHE A 42 5.31 4.89 2.90
N LYS A 43 4.73 3.77 3.31
CA LYS A 43 3.81 2.99 2.49
C LYS A 43 2.40 3.62 2.52
N LEU A 44 1.82 3.81 1.35
CA LEU A 44 0.42 4.22 1.17
C LEU A 44 -0.56 3.06 1.44
N LEU A 45 -1.83 3.41 1.66
CA LEU A 45 -2.90 2.42 1.86
C LEU A 45 -3.19 1.68 0.55
N ASP A 46 -3.52 0.39 0.64
CA ASP A 46 -3.72 -0.49 -0.50
C ASP A 46 -5.18 -0.96 -0.59
N HIS A 47 -5.80 -0.84 -1.77
CA HIS A 47 -7.16 -1.33 -2.04
C HIS A 47 -7.24 -2.61 -2.90
N ILE A 48 -6.11 -3.24 -3.26
CA ILE A 48 -6.03 -4.47 -4.09
C ILE A 48 -6.93 -5.60 -3.56
N LEU A 49 -7.09 -5.70 -2.23
CA LEU A 49 -7.96 -6.70 -1.60
C LEU A 49 -9.44 -6.58 -2.01
N ARG A 50 -9.85 -5.39 -2.46
CA ARG A 50 -11.23 -5.07 -2.83
C ARG A 50 -11.46 -5.13 -4.34
N THR A 51 -10.53 -4.60 -5.13
CA THR A 51 -10.66 -4.49 -6.58
C THR A 51 -10.38 -5.79 -7.30
N ASP A 52 -9.39 -6.55 -6.83
CA ASP A 52 -8.81 -7.63 -7.63
C ASP A 52 -9.07 -9.02 -7.04
N ILE A 53 -9.27 -9.15 -5.72
CA ILE A 53 -9.49 -10.45 -5.09
C ILE A 53 -10.97 -10.84 -5.12
N PRO A 54 -11.36 -11.95 -5.76
CA PRO A 54 -12.74 -12.42 -5.80
C PRO A 54 -13.34 -12.57 -4.39
N GLN A 55 -14.60 -12.15 -4.28
CA GLN A 55 -15.35 -12.30 -3.04
C GLN A 55 -15.61 -13.78 -2.75
N HIS A 56 -15.62 -14.15 -1.48
CA HIS A 56 -15.99 -15.51 -1.11
C HIS A 56 -17.50 -15.66 -1.30
N PRO A 57 -17.99 -16.65 -2.08
CA PRO A 57 -19.40 -16.76 -2.47
C PRO A 57 -20.36 -16.86 -1.28
N ASN A 58 -19.93 -17.47 -0.17
CA ASN A 58 -20.74 -17.63 1.05
C ASN A 58 -20.55 -16.51 2.09
N ARG A 59 -19.81 -15.45 1.75
CA ARG A 59 -19.64 -14.27 2.61
C ARG A 59 -19.74 -13.00 1.76
N PRO A 60 -20.94 -12.69 1.22
CA PRO A 60 -21.15 -11.47 0.45
C PRO A 60 -20.79 -10.27 1.34
N ASN A 61 -19.84 -9.47 0.85
CA ASN A 61 -19.27 -8.35 1.59
C ASN A 61 -20.33 -7.27 1.85
N ARG A 62 -20.42 -6.79 3.09
CA ARG A 62 -20.71 -5.37 3.31
C ARG A 62 -19.37 -4.69 3.55
N PRO A 63 -18.81 -3.95 2.58
CA PRO A 63 -17.57 -3.23 2.80
C PRO A 63 -17.72 -2.35 4.04
N HIS A 64 -16.74 -2.39 4.95
CA HIS A 64 -16.74 -1.48 6.08
C HIS A 64 -16.66 -0.05 5.49
N PRO A 65 -17.53 0.90 5.85
CA PRO A 65 -17.58 2.22 5.20
C PRO A 65 -16.24 2.98 5.23
N LEU A 66 -15.39 2.69 6.21
CA LEU A 66 -14.03 3.25 6.32
C LEU A 66 -13.04 2.73 5.28
N HIS A 67 -13.28 1.54 4.74
CA HIS A 67 -12.37 0.83 3.84
C HIS A 67 -12.93 0.90 2.41
N ASP A 68 -13.40 2.09 2.05
CA ASP A 68 -13.78 2.44 0.70
C ASP A 68 -12.58 3.01 -0.07
N ASP A 69 -12.48 2.72 -1.36
CA ASP A 69 -11.36 3.16 -2.21
C ASP A 69 -11.27 4.70 -2.20
N THR A 70 -12.41 5.39 -2.19
CA THR A 70 -12.44 6.87 -2.08
C THR A 70 -11.74 7.35 -0.81
N ASN A 71 -11.94 6.67 0.31
CA ASN A 71 -11.28 7.01 1.57
C ASN A 71 -9.78 6.69 1.52
N PHE A 72 -9.38 5.60 0.86
CA PHE A 72 -7.96 5.28 0.69
C PHE A 72 -7.28 6.32 -0.20
N ASP A 73 -7.91 6.71 -1.31
CA ASP A 73 -7.41 7.75 -2.22
C ASP A 73 -7.28 9.10 -1.53
N LEU A 74 -8.25 9.49 -0.71
CA LEU A 74 -8.20 10.72 0.09
C LEU A 74 -7.02 10.70 1.06
N ASN A 75 -6.85 9.62 1.84
CA ASN A 75 -5.73 9.51 2.78
C ASN A 75 -4.39 9.44 2.05
N ASN A 76 -4.30 8.72 0.94
CA ASN A 76 -3.08 8.60 0.14
C ASN A 76 -2.69 9.95 -0.49
N ARG A 77 -3.67 10.75 -0.93
CA ARG A 77 -3.43 12.12 -1.41
C ARG A 77 -2.86 13.01 -0.31
N VAL A 78 -3.48 12.99 0.88
CA VAL A 78 -2.97 13.73 2.05
C VAL A 78 -1.53 13.31 2.39
N ALA A 79 -1.24 12.00 2.34
CA ALA A 79 0.10 11.51 2.61
C ALA A 79 1.13 12.05 1.62
N ARG A 80 0.84 11.99 0.33
CA ARG A 80 1.71 12.55 -0.72
C ARG A 80 1.95 14.04 -0.53
N GLU A 81 0.90 14.82 -0.27
CA GLU A 81 1.00 16.26 -0.02
C GLU A 81 1.85 16.58 1.22
N VAL A 82 1.54 15.95 2.35
CA VAL A 82 2.19 16.24 3.64
C VAL A 82 3.62 15.68 3.70
N LEU A 83 3.99 14.71 2.88
CA LEU A 83 5.36 14.18 2.83
C LEU A 83 6.17 14.75 1.67
N ASN A 84 5.56 15.56 0.79
CA ASN A 84 6.29 16.17 -0.33
C ASN A 84 7.49 16.99 0.16
N GLY A 85 8.66 16.80 -0.47
CA GLY A 85 9.91 17.48 -0.12
C GLY A 85 10.45 17.15 1.28
N SER A 86 9.99 16.06 1.91
CA SER A 86 10.49 15.65 3.23
C SER A 86 11.73 14.75 3.20
N GLY A 87 12.14 14.29 2.01
CA GLY A 87 13.16 13.24 1.84
C GLY A 87 12.63 11.82 2.09
N VAL A 88 11.40 11.68 2.60
CA VAL A 88 10.73 10.38 2.73
C VAL A 88 10.32 9.84 1.36
N VAL A 89 10.66 8.58 1.10
CA VAL A 89 10.21 7.86 -0.10
C VAL A 89 8.76 7.43 0.12
N VAL A 90 7.86 7.92 -0.72
CA VAL A 90 6.45 7.49 -0.68
C VAL A 90 6.31 6.27 -1.59
N TRP A 91 5.95 5.14 -1.00
CA TRP A 91 5.72 3.90 -1.73
C TRP A 91 4.22 3.65 -1.93
N ASP A 92 3.87 3.46 -3.19
CA ASP A 92 2.50 3.30 -3.65
C ASP A 92 2.27 1.90 -4.22
N SER A 93 1.54 1.07 -3.48
CA SER A 93 1.19 -0.27 -3.93
C SER A 93 -0.08 -0.30 -4.80
N THR A 94 -0.70 0.85 -5.08
CA THR A 94 -1.88 0.96 -5.97
C THR A 94 -1.49 1.42 -7.38
N LEU A 95 -0.20 1.37 -7.74
CA LEU A 95 0.24 1.67 -9.10
C LEU A 95 -0.22 0.57 -10.07
N PRO A 96 -0.46 0.90 -11.36
CA PRO A 96 -0.92 -0.07 -12.36
C PRO A 96 -0.06 -1.35 -12.42
N LEU A 97 1.26 -1.23 -12.24
CA LEU A 97 2.16 -2.38 -12.22
C LEU A 97 1.86 -3.33 -11.06
N SER A 98 1.61 -2.81 -9.86
CA SER A 98 1.25 -3.59 -8.68
C SER A 98 -0.09 -4.31 -8.87
N HIS A 99 -1.06 -3.65 -9.49
CA HIS A 99 -2.34 -4.27 -9.88
C HIS A 99 -2.14 -5.38 -10.92
N LEU A 100 -1.35 -5.14 -11.96
CA LEU A 100 -1.05 -6.15 -12.98
C LEU A 100 -0.34 -7.37 -12.39
N TYR A 101 0.60 -7.15 -11.46
CA TYR A 101 1.28 -8.21 -10.74
C TYR A 101 0.29 -9.02 -9.89
N ALA A 102 -0.52 -8.35 -9.07
CA ALA A 102 -1.56 -9.01 -8.27
C ALA A 102 -2.53 -9.81 -9.14
N LYS A 103 -2.97 -9.23 -10.27
CA LYS A 103 -3.84 -9.89 -11.24
C LYS A 103 -3.19 -11.12 -11.87
N GLU A 104 -1.92 -11.04 -12.26
CA GLU A 104 -1.19 -12.18 -12.83
C GLU A 104 -1.03 -13.33 -11.82
N CYS A 105 -0.79 -13.00 -10.55
CA CYS A 105 -0.76 -14.01 -9.51
C CYS A 105 -2.13 -14.65 -9.26
N LEU A 106 -3.22 -13.87 -9.38
CA LEU A 106 -4.59 -14.37 -9.30
C LEU A 106 -4.95 -15.27 -10.48
N THR A 107 -4.55 -14.92 -11.71
CA THR A 107 -4.85 -15.70 -12.92
C THR A 107 -4.04 -16.99 -12.99
N ARG A 108 -2.80 -17.01 -12.53
CA ARG A 108 -1.91 -18.20 -12.58
C ARG A 108 -2.24 -19.29 -11.57
N ASN A 109 -3.34 -19.18 -10.84
CA ASN A 109 -3.90 -20.25 -10.02
C ASN A 109 -2.89 -20.91 -9.07
N LEU A 110 -1.94 -20.13 -8.52
CA LEU A 110 -1.13 -20.52 -7.34
C LEU A 110 -2.01 -20.56 -6.05
N ASN A 111 -3.29 -20.92 -6.24
CA ASN A 111 -4.45 -20.49 -5.48
C ASN A 111 -5.36 -21.69 -5.19
N THR A 112 -4.80 -22.90 -5.01
CA THR A 112 -5.59 -24.06 -4.62
C THR A 112 -6.13 -23.88 -3.20
N PRO A 113 -7.47 -23.93 -2.99
CA PRO A 113 -8.06 -24.17 -1.68
C PRO A 113 -7.41 -25.41 -1.02
N PRO A 114 -7.20 -25.42 0.30
CA PRO A 114 -7.94 -24.66 1.31
C PRO A 114 -7.20 -23.44 1.92
N ARG A 115 -6.19 -22.86 1.27
CA ARG A 115 -5.19 -22.06 2.01
C ARG A 115 -5.36 -20.53 1.85
N TYR A 116 -5.57 -19.84 2.97
CA TYR A 116 -5.76 -18.38 3.17
C TYR A 116 -4.50 -17.53 2.87
N TYR A 117 -3.87 -17.71 1.71
CA TYR A 117 -2.57 -17.09 1.43
C TYR A 117 -2.65 -15.66 0.91
N TRP A 118 -3.76 -15.22 0.33
CA TRP A 118 -3.89 -13.89 -0.29
C TRP A 118 -4.55 -12.84 0.59
N LYS A 119 -5.44 -13.27 1.48
CA LYS A 119 -6.11 -12.44 2.49
C LYS A 119 -6.31 -13.27 3.74
N CYS A 120 -6.27 -12.61 4.89
CA CYS A 120 -6.68 -13.22 6.15
C CYS A 120 -8.17 -13.62 6.08
N ASN A 121 -8.67 -14.29 7.12
CA ASN A 121 -10.10 -14.60 7.26
C ASN A 121 -10.97 -13.33 7.53
N ASP A 122 -10.41 -12.15 7.34
CA ASP A 122 -11.06 -10.85 7.41
C ASP A 122 -10.81 -10.05 6.12
N HIS A 123 -11.50 -8.91 6.00
CA HIS A 123 -11.53 -8.13 4.78
C HIS A 123 -10.51 -6.98 4.77
N ASN A 124 -9.67 -6.89 5.79
CA ASN A 124 -8.84 -5.72 6.06
C ASN A 124 -7.34 -6.05 6.06
N HIS A 125 -6.99 -7.31 6.32
CA HIS A 125 -5.61 -7.75 6.35
C HIS A 125 -5.23 -8.53 5.09
N VAL A 126 -4.10 -8.14 4.53
CA VAL A 126 -3.45 -8.87 3.45
C VAL A 126 -2.97 -10.23 3.94
N GLY A 127 -3.02 -11.23 3.05
CA GLY A 127 -2.49 -12.55 3.34
C GLY A 127 -0.98 -12.61 3.15
N PHE A 128 -0.42 -13.79 3.35
CA PHE A 128 1.01 -14.09 3.22
C PHE A 128 1.61 -13.66 1.88
N ILE A 129 0.92 -13.86 0.75
CA ILE A 129 1.50 -13.59 -0.58
C ILE A 129 1.61 -12.09 -0.86
N LEU A 130 0.58 -11.30 -0.52
CA LEU A 130 0.69 -9.84 -0.62
C LEU A 130 1.74 -9.29 0.36
N SER A 131 1.84 -9.89 1.55
CA SER A 131 2.90 -9.55 2.51
C SER A 131 4.29 -9.86 1.97
N ASP A 132 4.46 -11.01 1.31
CA ASP A 132 5.70 -11.42 0.64
C ASP A 132 6.04 -10.50 -0.54
N GLN A 133 5.07 -10.13 -1.36
CA GLN A 133 5.25 -9.10 -2.39
C GLN A 133 5.74 -7.78 -1.79
N TYR A 134 5.12 -7.33 -0.70
CA TYR A 134 5.54 -6.10 -0.04
C TYR A 134 6.96 -6.21 0.53
N ALA A 135 7.31 -7.36 1.11
CA ALA A 135 8.65 -7.64 1.60
C ALA A 135 9.67 -7.62 0.46
N ASN A 136 9.40 -8.32 -0.64
CA ASN A 136 10.25 -8.36 -1.84
C ASN A 136 10.43 -6.97 -2.45
N MET A 137 9.39 -6.13 -2.45
CA MET A 137 9.51 -4.74 -2.94
C MET A 137 10.37 -3.86 -2.03
N ILE A 138 10.28 -4.02 -0.70
CA ILE A 138 11.16 -3.31 0.24
C ILE A 138 12.60 -3.80 0.11
N VAL A 139 12.79 -5.12 -0.01
CA VAL A 139 14.11 -5.73 -0.24
C VAL A 139 14.69 -5.21 -1.55
N ASN A 140 13.93 -5.21 -2.64
CA ASN A 140 14.37 -4.63 -3.91
C ASN A 140 14.70 -3.14 -3.77
N ASP A 141 13.89 -2.34 -3.10
CA ASP A 141 14.17 -0.92 -2.87
C ASP A 141 15.49 -0.69 -2.12
N TYR A 142 15.78 -1.52 -1.12
CA TYR A 142 17.01 -1.46 -0.36
C TYR A 142 18.22 -2.01 -1.13
N CYS A 143 18.04 -3.13 -1.81
CA CYS A 143 19.08 -3.86 -2.53
C CYS A 143 19.38 -3.30 -3.92
N ASN A 144 18.45 -2.55 -4.54
CA ASN A 144 18.63 -1.97 -5.88
C ASN A 144 19.81 -1.02 -5.96
N ALA A 145 20.13 -0.31 -4.87
CA ALA A 145 21.32 0.54 -4.81
C ALA A 145 22.64 -0.26 -4.90
N TYR A 146 22.58 -1.57 -4.68
CA TYR A 146 23.70 -2.52 -4.74
C TYR A 146 23.59 -3.47 -5.94
N LEU A 147 22.51 -3.38 -6.72
CA LEU A 147 22.33 -4.12 -7.97
C LEU A 147 23.06 -3.37 -9.08
N ASP A 148 24.27 -3.80 -9.37
CA ASP A 148 25.01 -3.39 -10.56
C ASP A 148 24.51 -4.19 -11.77
N LEU A 149 23.37 -3.77 -12.31
CA LEU A 149 22.82 -4.34 -13.54
C LEU A 149 23.50 -3.68 -14.74
N GLY A 150 24.67 -4.23 -15.10
CA GLY A 150 25.38 -3.86 -16.33
C GLY A 150 24.52 -4.08 -17.59
N VAL A 151 25.00 -3.55 -18.72
CA VAL A 151 24.35 -3.64 -20.06
C VAL A 151 23.99 -5.09 -20.44
N GLU A 152 24.75 -6.04 -19.92
CA GLU A 152 24.55 -7.48 -20.07
C GLU A 152 23.26 -8.05 -19.45
N TYR A 153 22.63 -7.35 -18.51
CA TYR A 153 21.35 -7.77 -17.90
C TYR A 153 20.12 -7.02 -18.44
N CYS A 154 20.30 -5.82 -18.98
CA CYS A 154 19.18 -5.00 -19.49
C CYS A 154 18.92 -5.17 -21.00
N GLY A 155 19.72 -5.99 -21.69
CA GLY A 155 19.61 -6.23 -23.12
C GLY A 155 20.15 -5.05 -23.93
N GLN A 156 21.09 -5.33 -24.83
CA GLN A 156 21.63 -4.34 -25.74
C GLN A 156 20.54 -3.76 -26.64
N GLU A 157 20.61 -2.45 -26.86
CA GLU A 157 19.86 -1.75 -27.90
C GLU A 157 20.05 -2.46 -29.24
N HIS A 158 18.95 -2.88 -29.85
CA HIS A 158 18.95 -3.25 -31.26
C HIS A 158 19.19 -1.96 -32.08
N THR A 159 20.45 -1.75 -32.47
CA THR A 159 20.82 -0.84 -33.57
C THR A 159 20.25 -1.32 -34.89
#